data_AF-A0A091RCH0-F1
#
_entry.id   AF-A0A091RCH0-F1
#
_cell.length_a   1.000
_cell.length_b   1.000
_cell.length_c   1.000
_cell.angle_alpha   90.00
_cell.angle_beta   90.00
_cell.angle_gamma   90.00
#
_symmetry.space_group_name_H-M   'P 1'
#
loop_
_entity.id
_entity.type
_entity.pdbx_description
1 polymer ?
#
loop_
_entity_poly.entity_id
_entity_poly.type
_entity_poly.pdbx_seq_one_letter_code
_entity_poly.pdbx_strand_id
1 'polypeptide(L)'
;ERSSLAGVRHTLLVLSGKGGVGKSIISTEPPSEGTCPPPLQVGILDVDLCGPSIPRMFRVQDSDVHQCDSGWVPVFVDQGRSISLMSIGFLLEKPDDAVVWRGPKKN
;
A
#
# COMPACT_ATOMS: atom_id res chain seq x y z
N GLU A 1 7.72 -13.57 -18.53
CA GLU A 1 7.42 -12.46 -17.61
C GLU A 1 6.08 -12.76 -16.94
N ARG A 2 6.04 -13.02 -15.63
CA ARG A 2 4.81 -13.38 -14.94
C ARG A 2 4.03 -12.12 -14.60
N SER A 3 2.79 -12.07 -15.06
CA SER A 3 1.78 -11.05 -14.78
C SER A 3 1.48 -10.98 -13.28
N SER A 4 2.30 -10.25 -12.53
CA SER A 4 2.24 -10.11 -11.06
C SER A 4 0.91 -9.56 -10.53
N LEU A 5 0.05 -9.03 -11.42
CA LEU A 5 -1.26 -8.48 -11.11
C LEU A 5 -2.41 -9.21 -11.84
N ALA A 6 -2.18 -10.40 -12.42
CA ALA A 6 -3.21 -11.12 -13.18
C ALA A 6 -4.50 -11.41 -12.39
N GLY A 7 -4.42 -11.51 -11.06
CA GLY A 7 -5.58 -11.72 -10.19
C GLY A 7 -6.30 -10.43 -9.77
N VAL A 8 -5.76 -9.25 -10.09
CA VAL A 8 -6.33 -7.95 -9.70
C VAL A 8 -7.32 -7.50 -10.78
N ARG A 9 -8.61 -7.44 -10.41
CA ARG A 9 -9.69 -7.05 -11.33
C ARG A 9 -9.62 -5.58 -11.75
N HIS A 10 -9.30 -4.71 -10.80
CA HIS A 10 -9.26 -3.27 -10.99
C HIS A 10 -8.04 -2.68 -10.29
N THR A 11 -7.28 -1.86 -11.01
CA THR A 11 -6.14 -1.11 -10.46
C THR A 11 -6.46 0.37 -10.54
N LEU A 12 -6.44 1.05 -9.40
CA LEU A 12 -6.67 2.50 -9.31
C LEU A 12 -5.38 3.19 -8.90
N LEU A 13 -4.98 4.21 -9.66
CA LEU A 13 -3.78 4.99 -9.39
C LEU A 13 -4.17 6.36 -8.85
N VAL A 14 -3.81 6.64 -7.59
CA VAL A 14 -4.08 7.92 -6.93
C VAL A 14 -2.83 8.80 -6.97
N LEU A 15 -2.90 9.92 -7.69
CA LEU A 15 -1.77 10.84 -7.90
C LEU A 15 -2.10 12.27 -7.43
N SER A 16 -1.08 13.05 -7.08
CA SER A 16 -1.17 14.50 -6.89
C SER A 16 0.15 15.16 -7.27
N GLY A 17 0.07 16.35 -7.85
CA GLY A 17 1.22 17.22 -8.09
C GLY A 17 1.67 18.03 -6.88
N LYS A 18 0.96 17.97 -5.75
CA LYS A 18 1.28 18.71 -4.51
C LYS A 18 1.08 17.86 -3.25
N GLY A 19 1.92 18.10 -2.25
CA GLY A 19 1.74 17.57 -0.89
C GLY A 19 0.51 18.19 -0.20
N GLY A 20 -0.07 17.47 0.76
CA GLY A 20 -1.13 18.00 1.63
C GLY A 20 -2.56 18.03 1.04
N VAL A 21 -2.77 17.55 -0.19
CA VAL A 21 -4.12 17.56 -0.82
C VAL A 21 -5.05 16.43 -0.36
N GLY A 22 -4.58 15.53 0.52
CA GLY A 22 -5.39 14.41 1.03
C GLY A 22 -5.36 13.13 0.19
N LYS A 23 -4.37 12.93 -0.70
CA LYS A 23 -4.23 11.66 -1.48
C LYS A 23 -4.36 10.39 -0.64
N SER A 24 -3.62 10.34 0.47
CA SER A 24 -3.55 9.16 1.34
C SER A 24 -4.90 8.90 2.00
N ILE A 25 -5.62 9.96 2.40
CA ILE A 25 -6.97 9.86 2.99
C ILE A 25 -7.92 9.18 1.99
N ILE A 26 -7.95 9.67 0.75
CA ILE A 26 -8.79 9.09 -0.31
C ILE A 26 -8.38 7.63 -0.61
N SER A 27 -7.09 7.31 -0.50
CA SER A 27 -6.58 5.95 -0.73
C SER A 27 -6.93 4.99 0.40
N THR A 28 -7.14 5.49 1.62
CA THR A 28 -7.52 4.70 2.80
C THR A 28 -9.03 4.50 2.94
N GLU A 29 -9.84 5.20 2.15
CA GLU A 29 -11.29 5.05 2.15
C GLU A 29 -11.67 4.07 1.03
N PRO A 30 -11.79 2.75 1.32
CA PRO A 30 -12.23 1.81 0.31
C PRO A 30 -13.64 2.19 -0.18
N PRO A 31 -13.99 1.85 -1.44
CA PRO A 31 -15.33 2.10 -1.95
C PRO A 31 -16.35 1.52 -0.97
N SER A 32 -17.22 2.40 -0.45
CA SER A 32 -18.19 2.04 0.58
C SER A 32 -19.02 0.83 0.16
N GLU A 33 -19.35 -0.01 1.14
CA GLU A 33 -20.31 -1.12 1.07
C GLU A 33 -21.70 -0.61 0.65
N GLY A 34 -21.84 -0.19 -0.60
CA GLY A 34 -23.11 0.13 -1.22
C GLY A 34 -23.81 -1.17 -1.58
N THR A 35 -24.79 -1.55 -0.77
CA THR A 35 -25.88 -2.49 -1.06
C THR A 35 -25.45 -3.78 -1.78
N CYS A 36 -25.00 -4.76 -1.00
CA CYS A 36 -25.03 -6.19 -1.34
C CYS A 36 -24.18 -6.71 -2.53
N PRO A 37 -22.92 -6.27 -2.77
CA PRO A 37 -21.93 -7.10 -3.43
C PRO A 37 -21.21 -8.02 -2.40
N PRO A 38 -20.52 -9.08 -2.83
CA PRO A 38 -19.63 -9.86 -1.96
C PRO A 38 -18.53 -8.97 -1.35
N PRO A 39 -17.95 -9.35 -0.19
CA PRO A 39 -16.88 -8.58 0.44
C PRO A 39 -15.74 -8.35 -0.57
N LEU A 40 -15.46 -7.09 -0.85
CA LEU A 40 -14.38 -6.67 -1.73
C LEU A 40 -13.04 -6.88 -1.03
N GLN A 41 -12.14 -7.62 -1.66
CA GLN A 41 -10.74 -7.67 -1.25
C GLN A 41 -9.99 -6.50 -1.86
N VAL A 42 -9.40 -5.67 -1.02
CA VAL A 42 -8.70 -4.45 -1.41
C VAL A 42 -7.22 -4.60 -1.06
N GLY A 43 -6.36 -4.31 -2.04
CA GLY A 43 -4.92 -4.18 -1.85
C GLY A 43 -4.51 -2.72 -2.00
N ILE A 44 -3.81 -2.18 -1.01
CA ILE A 44 -3.25 -0.84 -1.02
C ILE A 44 -1.73 -0.97 -1.13
N LEU A 45 -1.17 -0.34 -2.16
CA LEU A 45 0.28 -0.21 -2.34
C LEU A 45 0.66 1.26 -2.15
N ASP A 46 1.30 1.54 -1.03
CA ASP A 46 1.77 2.86 -0.66
C ASP A 46 3.23 3.07 -1.09
N VAL A 47 3.41 3.97 -2.05
CA VAL A 47 4.71 4.39 -2.58
C VAL A 47 5.00 5.88 -2.30
N ASP A 48 4.17 6.54 -1.48
CA ASP A 48 4.36 7.95 -1.11
C ASP A 48 5.39 8.07 0.02
N LEU A 49 6.54 8.69 -0.28
CA LEU A 49 7.65 8.86 0.66
C LEU A 49 7.54 10.10 1.54
N CYS A 50 6.84 11.13 1.09
CA CYS A 50 6.93 12.48 1.67
C CYS A 50 5.64 12.90 2.41
N GLY A 51 4.60 12.07 2.38
CA GLY A 51 3.34 12.30 3.09
C GLY A 51 3.24 11.51 4.40
N PRO A 52 2.25 11.79 5.26
CA PRO A 52 1.90 10.87 6.34
C PRO A 52 1.59 9.49 5.75
N SER A 53 2.32 8.47 6.20
CA SER A 53 2.26 7.13 5.60
C SER A 53 0.90 6.49 5.84
N ILE A 54 0.41 5.74 4.84
CA ILE A 54 -0.83 4.97 4.98
C ILE A 54 -0.78 3.97 6.16
N PRO A 55 0.36 3.30 6.45
CA PRO A 55 0.52 2.49 7.66
C PRO A 55 0.12 3.20 8.95
N ARG A 56 0.47 4.49 9.08
CA ARG A 56 0.10 5.30 10.26
C ARG A 56 -1.40 5.56 10.34
N MET A 57 -2.07 5.72 9.19
CA MET A 57 -3.53 5.93 9.15
C MET A 57 -4.29 4.68 9.62
N PHE A 58 -3.80 3.50 9.26
CA PHE A 58 -4.36 2.21 9.72
C PHE A 58 -3.82 1.75 11.09
N ARG A 59 -2.94 2.51 11.74
CA ARG A 59 -2.28 2.15 13.02
C ARG A 59 -1.50 0.84 12.96
N VAL A 60 -0.93 0.54 11.79
CA VAL A 60 -0.12 -0.66 11.55
C VAL A 60 1.34 -0.31 11.25
N GLN A 61 1.79 0.92 11.50
CA GLN A 61 3.15 1.37 11.17
C GLN A 61 4.27 0.55 11.82
N ASP A 62 4.00 -0.12 12.94
CA ASP A 62 4.95 -0.97 13.67
C ASP A 62 4.83 -2.45 13.27
N SER A 63 4.12 -2.75 12.16
CA SER A 63 3.98 -4.10 11.63
C SER A 63 5.13 -4.44 10.70
N ASP A 64 5.60 -5.68 10.80
CA ASP A 64 6.64 -6.20 9.92
C ASP A 64 6.04 -6.88 8.69
N VAL A 65 6.67 -6.67 7.54
CA VAL A 65 6.36 -7.42 6.31
C VAL A 65 7.19 -8.70 6.33
N HIS A 66 6.52 -9.84 6.15
CA HIS A 66 7.20 -11.13 6.07
C HIS A 66 7.58 -11.47 4.62
N GLN A 67 8.72 -12.11 4.43
CA GLN A 67 9.16 -12.62 3.13
C GLN A 67 8.84 -14.12 3.03
N CYS A 68 8.32 -14.54 1.89
CA CYS A 68 8.09 -15.94 1.51
C CYS A 68 8.68 -16.24 0.12
N ASP A 69 8.64 -17.51 -0.30
CA ASP A 69 9.20 -17.96 -1.59
C ASP A 69 8.61 -17.22 -2.80
N SER A 70 7.38 -16.70 -2.68
CA SER A 70 6.69 -15.95 -3.73
C SER A 70 6.87 -14.42 -3.64
N GLY A 71 7.56 -13.90 -2.62
CA GLY A 71 7.78 -12.47 -2.43
C GLY A 71 7.39 -11.97 -1.04
N TRP A 72 6.94 -10.72 -0.96
CA TRP A 72 6.52 -10.10 0.29
C TRP A 72 5.05 -10.41 0.60
N VAL A 73 4.76 -10.74 1.86
CA VAL A 73 3.41 -10.91 2.38
C VAL A 73 2.94 -9.56 2.92
N PRO A 74 1.85 -8.98 2.38
CA PRO A 74 1.35 -7.69 2.82
C PRO A 74 0.81 -7.76 4.26
N VAL A 75 0.75 -6.61 4.92
CA VAL A 75 0.15 -6.44 6.24
C VAL A 75 -1.37 -6.40 6.08
N PHE A 76 -2.11 -7.22 6.82
CA PHE A 76 -3.57 -7.16 6.86
C PHE A 76 -4.02 -6.20 7.96
N VAL A 77 -4.87 -5.24 7.60
CA VAL A 77 -5.32 -4.20 8.55
C VAL A 77 -6.57 -4.60 9.33
N ASP A 78 -7.26 -5.66 8.90
CA ASP A 78 -8.49 -6.17 9.52
C ASP A 78 -8.43 -7.68 9.76
N GLN A 79 -9.23 -8.17 10.71
CA GLN A 79 -9.29 -9.61 11.03
C GLN A 79 -9.87 -10.44 9.88
N GLY A 80 -10.77 -9.83 9.08
CA GLY A 80 -11.36 -10.46 7.90
C GLY A 80 -10.39 -10.59 6.73
N ARG A 81 -9.19 -10.01 6.82
CA ARG A 81 -8.19 -9.94 5.74
C ARG A 81 -8.79 -9.38 4.44
N SER A 82 -9.75 -8.48 4.57
CA SER A 82 -10.40 -7.81 3.45
C SER A 82 -9.50 -6.71 2.88
N ILE A 83 -8.66 -6.10 3.72
CA ILE A 83 -7.75 -5.04 3.31
C ILE A 83 -6.31 -5.48 3.60
N SER A 84 -5.50 -5.50 2.54
CA SER A 84 -4.07 -5.76 2.59
C SER A 84 -3.30 -4.49 2.22
N LEU A 85 -2.22 -4.22 2.94
CA LEU A 85 -1.41 -3.03 2.81
C LEU A 85 0.06 -3.42 2.63
N MET A 86 0.69 -2.86 1.61
CA MET A 86 2.13 -2.87 1.44
C MET A 86 2.61 -1.42 1.34
N SER A 87 3.62 -1.06 2.11
CA SER A 87 4.21 0.28 2.10
C SER A 87 5.73 0.17 2.19
N ILE A 88 6.43 1.12 1.56
CA ILE A 88 7.88 1.28 1.74
C ILE A 88 8.21 1.57 3.21
N GLY A 89 7.30 2.21 3.95
CA GLY A 89 7.48 2.52 5.37
C GLY A 89 7.73 1.29 6.24
N PHE A 90 7.24 0.10 5.84
CA PHE A 90 7.53 -1.15 6.57
C PHE A 90 8.93 -1.70 6.34
N LEU A 91 9.62 -1.22 5.31
CA LEU A 91 10.95 -1.69 4.92
C LEU A 91 12.06 -0.80 5.50
N LEU A 92 11.69 0.25 6.24
CA LEU A 92 12.63 1.16 6.90
C LEU A 92 12.78 0.78 8.36
N GLU A 93 14.01 0.83 8.89
CA GLU A 93 14.25 0.57 10.32
C GLU A 93 13.68 1.70 11.19
N LYS A 94 13.75 2.94 10.70
CA LYS A 94 13.16 4.11 11.36
C LYS A 94 12.27 4.89 10.38
N PRO A 95 11.19 5.52 10.88
CA PRO A 95 10.29 6.32 10.04
C PRO A 95 10.97 7.45 9.26
N ASP A 96 12.05 8.01 9.82
CA ASP A 96 12.77 9.15 9.25
C ASP A 96 14.02 8.73 8.44
N ASP A 97 14.20 7.43 8.20
CA ASP A 97 15.35 6.95 7.43
C ASP A 97 15.26 7.39 5.96
N ALA A 98 16.39 7.88 5.46
CA ALA A 98 16.48 8.34 4.08
C ALA A 98 16.46 7.15 3.10
N VAL A 99 15.51 7.18 2.16
CA VAL A 99 15.43 6.19 1.08
C VAL A 99 16.19 6.69 -0.14
N VAL A 100 17.21 5.93 -0.56
CA VAL A 100 17.94 6.24 -1.80
C VAL A 100 17.18 5.67 -2.99
N TRP A 101 16.42 6.51 -3.69
CA TRP A 101 15.72 6.11 -4.91
C TRP A 101 16.71 6.04 -6.09
N ARG A 102 17.08 4.83 -6.52
CA ARG A 102 17.91 4.65 -7.71
C ARG A 102 17.03 4.33 -8.91
N GLY A 103 17.19 5.10 -9.99
CA GLY A 103 16.60 4.76 -11.28
C GLY A 103 17.28 3.53 -11.92
N PRO A 104 16.64 2.90 -12.92
CA PRO A 104 17.27 1.83 -13.67
C PRO A 104 18.60 2.32 -14.24
N LYS A 105 19.68 1.54 -14.02
CA LYS A 105 20.97 1.83 -14.65
C LYS A 105 20.75 1.84 -16.17
N LYS A 106 21.06 2.96 -16.81
CA LYS A 106 21.13 3.05 -18.26
C LYS A 106 22.30 2.17 -18.70
N ASN A 107 21.98 0.99 -19.22
CA ASN A 107 22.92 0.16 -19.97
C ASN A 107 22.82 0.58 -21.45
#